data_AF-A0A1Y3QZU1-F1
#
_entry.id   AF-A0A1Y3QZU1-F1
#
_cell.length_a   1.000
_cell.length_b   1.000
_cell.length_c   1.000
_cell.angle_alpha   90.00
_cell.angle_beta   90.00
_cell.angle_gamma   90.00
#
_symmetry.space_group_name_H-M   'P 1'
#
loop_
_entity.id
_entity.type
_entity.pdbx_description
1 polymer ?
#
loop_
_entity_poly.entity_id
_entity_poly.type
_entity_poly.pdbx_seq_one_letter_code
_entity_poly.pdbx_strand_id
1 'polypeptide(L)'
;MDQKVDNRQPIDSQVNIGKNEGNIYLSKKSRFSQRFEKLNSEVAQNEKYDEIFDDLKYYRTKLDGLDMPTKLRDGGFHFREIMTATRKKEKYAKKAERFKFFESAQWIDCQLFAKILDEYNVHVMPLIIQGANQHQIMTVVSEKVVNPVLELINVEGEKDEVLNYDAEDIYGMIYYLTGQCHINWKNYDNIQPGI
;
A
#
# COMPACT_ATOMS: atom_id res chain seq x y z
N MET A 1 6.24 -54.21 4.28
CA MET A 1 6.57 -53.46 3.06
C MET A 1 7.36 -52.25 3.51
N ASP A 2 8.68 -52.28 3.32
CA ASP A 2 9.54 -51.17 3.74
C ASP A 2 9.44 -50.05 2.73
N GLN A 3 8.88 -48.91 3.16
CA GLN A 3 8.82 -47.71 2.34
C GLN A 3 10.20 -47.04 2.36
N LYS A 4 10.97 -47.22 1.29
CA LYS A 4 12.20 -46.44 1.06
C LYS A 4 11.82 -45.00 0.69
N VAL A 5 12.05 -44.08 1.62
CA VAL A 5 11.90 -42.64 1.40
C VAL A 5 13.28 -42.08 1.03
N ASP A 6 13.42 -41.58 -0.20
CA ASP A 6 14.64 -40.94 -0.70
C ASP A 6 14.46 -39.42 -0.69
N ASN A 7 14.92 -38.76 0.38
CA ASN A 7 14.79 -37.32 0.59
C ASN A 7 16.01 -36.57 0.00
N ARG A 8 15.84 -35.99 -1.19
CA ARG A 8 16.89 -35.23 -1.89
C ARG A 8 16.79 -33.70 -1.72
N GLN A 9 15.94 -33.22 -0.81
CA GLN A 9 15.76 -31.79 -0.56
C GLN A 9 16.74 -31.28 0.52
N PRO A 10 17.10 -29.98 0.54
CA PRO A 10 17.89 -29.39 1.62
C PRO A 10 17.26 -29.67 3.00
N ILE A 11 18.09 -29.86 4.04
CA ILE A 11 17.65 -30.26 5.39
C ILE A 11 16.58 -29.29 5.94
N ASP A 12 16.70 -28.00 5.63
CA ASP A 12 15.77 -26.95 6.05
C ASP A 12 14.34 -27.10 5.47
N SER A 13 14.17 -27.96 4.46
CA SER A 13 12.89 -28.28 3.82
C SER A 13 12.33 -29.64 4.24
N GLN A 14 13.05 -30.38 5.10
CA GLN A 14 12.65 -31.72 5.54
C GLN A 14 11.92 -31.65 6.88
N VAL A 15 10.71 -32.20 6.94
CA VAL A 15 9.93 -32.29 8.18
C VAL A 15 10.01 -33.72 8.72
N ASN A 16 10.47 -33.89 9.97
CA ASN A 16 10.52 -35.19 10.63
C ASN A 16 9.20 -35.45 11.39
N ILE A 17 8.32 -36.27 10.80
CA ILE A 17 6.92 -36.49 11.26
C ILE A 17 6.84 -37.60 12.32
N GLY A 18 7.85 -37.75 13.17
CA GLY A 18 7.85 -38.79 14.22
C GLY A 18 6.92 -38.51 15.41
N LYS A 19 6.57 -37.23 15.65
CA LYS A 19 5.86 -36.79 16.88
C LYS A 19 4.97 -35.55 16.68
N ASN A 20 4.42 -35.31 15.50
CA ASN A 20 3.54 -34.15 15.30
C ASN A 20 2.07 -34.58 15.33
N GLU A 21 1.33 -34.17 16.36
CA GLU A 21 -0.11 -34.43 16.51
C GLU A 21 -0.99 -33.29 15.93
N GLY A 22 -0.37 -32.23 15.40
CA GLY A 22 -1.05 -31.09 14.76
C GLY A 22 -0.89 -31.07 13.24
N ASN A 23 -1.77 -30.33 12.56
CA ASN A 23 -1.68 -30.11 11.11
C ASN A 23 -0.39 -29.34 10.76
N ILE A 24 0.39 -29.88 9.83
CA ILE A 24 1.55 -29.20 9.23
C ILE A 24 1.04 -28.34 8.07
N TYR A 25 0.97 -27.02 8.27
CA TYR A 25 0.64 -26.08 7.20
C TYR A 25 1.93 -25.57 6.53
N LEU A 26 2.37 -26.23 5.47
CA LEU A 26 3.39 -25.70 4.56
C LEU A 26 2.71 -24.71 3.59
N SER A 27 2.47 -23.47 4.03
CA SER A 27 1.97 -22.43 3.13
C SER A 27 3.09 -21.98 2.20
N LYS A 28 2.81 -21.97 0.89
CA LYS A 28 3.72 -21.34 -0.07
C LYS A 28 3.67 -19.83 0.15
N LYS A 29 4.84 -19.18 0.25
CA LYS A 29 4.91 -17.72 0.37
C LYS A 29 4.23 -17.06 -0.82
N SER A 30 3.41 -16.05 -0.55
CA SER A 30 2.76 -15.30 -1.61
C SER A 30 3.79 -14.54 -2.45
N ARG A 31 3.39 -14.07 -3.64
CA ARG A 31 4.23 -13.18 -4.46
C ARG A 31 4.54 -11.86 -3.73
N PHE A 32 3.66 -11.40 -2.83
CA PHE A 32 3.85 -10.15 -2.12
C PHE A 32 4.86 -10.30 -0.99
N SER A 33 4.71 -11.33 -0.15
CA SER A 33 5.71 -11.67 0.87
C SER A 33 7.12 -11.86 0.31
N GLN A 34 7.24 -12.52 -0.86
CA GLN A 34 8.54 -12.65 -1.54
C GLN A 34 9.18 -11.30 -1.91
N ARG A 35 8.40 -10.25 -2.17
CA ARG A 35 8.92 -8.90 -2.46
C ARG A 35 9.48 -8.24 -1.20
N PHE A 36 8.84 -8.41 -0.04
CA PHE A 36 9.40 -7.91 1.22
C PHE A 36 10.73 -8.61 1.57
N GLU A 37 10.81 -9.93 1.38
CA GLU A 37 12.06 -10.67 1.59
C GLU A 37 13.17 -10.27 0.62
N LYS A 38 12.81 -10.07 -0.65
CA LYS A 38 13.75 -9.57 -1.66
C LYS A 38 14.21 -8.15 -1.31
N LEU A 39 13.32 -7.27 -0.85
CA LEU A 39 13.70 -5.93 -0.42
C LEU A 39 14.74 -5.93 0.70
N ASN A 40 14.53 -6.75 1.74
CA ASN A 40 15.51 -6.89 2.82
C ASN A 40 16.89 -7.31 2.28
N SER A 41 16.91 -8.21 1.30
CA SER A 41 18.14 -8.67 0.65
C SER A 41 18.78 -7.59 -0.21
N GLU A 42 17.99 -6.87 -1.01
CA GLU A 42 18.42 -5.75 -1.85
C GLU A 42 19.07 -4.65 -1.01
N VAL A 43 18.47 -4.29 0.13
CA VAL A 43 19.03 -3.28 1.04
C VAL A 43 20.30 -3.76 1.73
N ALA A 44 20.32 -5.01 2.21
CA ALA A 44 21.49 -5.59 2.87
C ALA A 44 22.70 -5.68 1.92
N GLN A 45 22.46 -5.93 0.64
CA GLN A 45 23.50 -6.03 -0.39
C GLN A 45 23.74 -4.70 -1.12
N ASN A 46 22.92 -3.67 -0.84
CA ASN A 46 22.88 -2.40 -1.57
C ASN A 46 22.74 -2.62 -3.10
N GLU A 47 21.97 -3.63 -3.49
CA GLU A 47 21.60 -3.91 -4.88
C GLU A 47 20.55 -2.90 -5.32
N LYS A 48 20.93 -2.03 -6.25
CA LYS A 48 20.07 -0.96 -6.75
C LYS A 48 19.63 -1.25 -8.17
N TYR A 49 18.42 -0.82 -8.44
CA TYR A 49 17.78 -0.86 -9.74
C TYR A 49 17.68 0.58 -10.29
N ASP A 50 18.21 0.77 -11.49
CA ASP A 50 18.37 2.10 -12.09
C ASP A 50 17.11 2.63 -12.78
N GLU A 51 16.09 1.79 -12.93
CA GLU A 51 14.85 2.14 -13.62
C GLU A 51 13.68 2.32 -12.64
N ILE A 52 12.71 3.15 -13.02
CA ILE A 52 11.41 3.20 -12.35
C ILE A 52 10.40 2.44 -13.21
N PHE A 53 9.65 1.52 -12.62
CA PHE A 53 8.61 0.78 -13.35
C PHE A 53 7.51 1.66 -13.89
N ASP A 54 7.01 1.33 -15.08
CA ASP A 54 5.94 2.09 -15.75
C ASP A 54 4.65 2.14 -14.92
N ASP A 55 4.28 1.03 -14.25
CA ASP A 55 3.11 1.00 -13.36
C ASP A 55 3.26 1.95 -12.17
N LEU A 56 4.48 2.09 -11.62
CA LEU A 56 4.73 3.07 -10.56
C LEU A 56 4.76 4.50 -11.11
N LYS A 57 5.23 4.71 -12.36
CA LYS A 57 5.15 6.01 -13.03
C LYS A 57 3.71 6.49 -13.15
N TYR A 58 2.75 5.60 -13.42
CA TYR A 58 1.33 5.95 -13.44
C TYR A 58 0.88 6.61 -12.12
N TYR A 59 1.12 5.97 -10.98
CA TYR A 59 0.73 6.51 -9.67
C TYR A 59 1.48 7.79 -9.27
N ARG A 60 2.68 8.00 -9.82
CA ARG A 60 3.50 9.20 -9.59
C ARG A 60 3.18 10.35 -10.54
N THR A 61 2.41 10.10 -11.59
CA THR A 61 2.05 11.14 -12.57
C THR A 61 0.87 11.93 -12.03
N LYS A 62 1.00 13.27 -12.04
CA LYS A 62 -0.08 14.18 -11.68
C LYS A 62 -1.11 14.23 -12.82
N LEU A 63 -2.34 13.81 -12.55
CA LEU A 63 -3.39 13.71 -13.59
C LEU A 63 -4.15 15.02 -13.84
N ASP A 64 -4.24 15.93 -12.87
CA ASP A 64 -4.97 17.20 -13.00
C ASP A 64 -4.23 18.41 -12.38
N GLY A 65 -4.84 19.60 -12.46
CA GLY A 65 -4.27 20.84 -11.94
C GLY A 65 -4.46 21.08 -10.43
N LEU A 66 -5.46 20.47 -9.80
CA LEU A 66 -5.82 20.76 -8.41
C LEU A 66 -4.84 20.13 -7.43
N ASP A 67 -4.51 20.86 -6.37
CA ASP A 67 -3.63 20.36 -5.32
C ASP A 67 -4.42 19.62 -4.22
N MET A 68 -3.71 18.79 -3.46
CA MET A 68 -4.31 18.02 -2.37
C MET A 68 -5.01 18.91 -1.31
N PRO A 69 -4.42 20.02 -0.84
CA PRO A 69 -5.09 20.92 0.09
C PRO A 69 -6.43 21.46 -0.42
N THR A 70 -6.52 21.83 -1.71
CA THR A 70 -7.79 22.27 -2.30
C THR A 70 -8.80 21.14 -2.34
N LYS A 71 -8.40 19.93 -2.76
CA LYS A 71 -9.29 18.77 -2.80
C LYS A 71 -9.84 18.40 -1.42
N LEU A 72 -9.01 18.42 -0.39
CA LEU A 72 -9.45 18.16 0.98
C LEU A 72 -10.38 19.26 1.49
N ARG A 73 -10.07 20.54 1.25
CA ARG A 73 -10.97 21.64 1.64
C ARG A 73 -12.35 21.49 0.97
N ASP A 74 -12.37 21.15 -0.30
CA ASP A 74 -13.60 20.91 -1.06
C ASP A 74 -14.40 19.72 -0.52
N GLY A 75 -13.71 18.70 0.02
CA GLY A 75 -14.29 17.56 0.73
C GLY A 75 -14.69 17.84 2.18
N GLY A 76 -14.64 19.10 2.64
CA GLY A 76 -15.10 19.52 3.96
C GLY A 76 -14.07 19.53 5.08
N PHE A 77 -12.81 19.16 4.80
CA PHE A 77 -11.77 19.06 5.82
C PHE A 77 -11.37 20.43 6.39
N HIS A 78 -11.18 20.49 7.71
CA HIS A 78 -10.71 21.70 8.37
C HIS A 78 -9.20 21.92 8.17
N PHE A 79 -8.77 23.19 8.29
CA PHE A 79 -7.37 23.60 8.13
C PHE A 79 -6.36 22.74 8.92
N ARG A 80 -6.67 22.41 10.19
CA ARG A 80 -5.80 21.58 11.03
C ARG A 80 -5.66 20.14 10.51
N GLU A 81 -6.73 19.60 9.93
CA GLU A 81 -6.75 18.27 9.34
C GLU A 81 -5.94 18.27 8.04
N ILE A 82 -6.08 19.31 7.21
CA ILE A 82 -5.28 19.51 5.99
C ILE A 82 -3.78 19.63 6.31
N MET A 83 -3.41 20.34 7.37
CA MET A 83 -2.02 20.40 7.83
C MET A 83 -1.49 19.01 8.22
N THR A 84 -2.31 18.22 8.92
CA THR A 84 -1.94 16.86 9.32
C THR A 84 -1.80 15.95 8.09
N ALA A 85 -2.73 16.03 7.15
CA ALA A 85 -2.68 15.30 5.89
C ALA A 85 -1.44 15.64 5.07
N THR A 86 -1.07 16.92 5.00
CA THR A 86 0.16 17.39 4.34
C THR A 86 1.40 16.76 4.97
N ARG A 87 1.51 16.75 6.29
CA ARG A 87 2.65 16.13 7.00
C ARG A 87 2.74 14.62 6.72
N LYS A 88 1.61 13.92 6.73
CA LYS A 88 1.55 12.48 6.43
C LYS A 88 1.96 12.19 4.98
N LYS A 89 1.44 12.97 4.03
CA LYS A 89 1.86 12.90 2.61
C LYS A 89 3.38 13.07 2.47
N GLU A 90 3.95 14.08 3.12
CA GLU A 90 5.39 14.35 3.06
C GLU A 90 6.23 13.26 3.73
N LYS A 91 5.78 12.72 4.88
CA LYS A 91 6.43 11.58 5.56
C LYS A 91 6.55 10.39 4.61
N TYR A 92 5.44 9.98 3.99
CA TYR A 92 5.43 8.90 3.00
C TYR A 92 6.32 9.24 1.79
N ALA A 93 6.16 10.43 1.19
CA ALA A 93 6.91 10.81 -0.01
C ALA A 93 8.43 10.77 0.21
N LYS A 94 8.92 11.21 1.38
CA LYS A 94 10.34 11.11 1.75
C LYS A 94 10.81 9.66 1.89
N LYS A 95 9.98 8.79 2.46
CA LYS A 95 10.26 7.36 2.60
C LYS A 95 10.33 6.69 1.21
N ALA A 96 9.34 6.94 0.35
CA ALA A 96 9.33 6.45 -1.03
C ALA A 96 10.52 6.97 -1.86
N GLU A 97 10.94 8.22 -1.67
CA GLU A 97 12.11 8.79 -2.33
C GLU A 97 13.41 8.11 -1.88
N ARG A 98 13.55 7.82 -0.58
CA ARG A 98 14.72 7.14 -0.01
C ARG A 98 14.92 5.74 -0.61
N PHE A 99 13.84 5.01 -0.86
CA PHE A 99 13.90 3.62 -1.31
C PHE A 99 13.59 3.45 -2.81
N LYS A 100 13.51 4.54 -3.58
CA LYS A 100 13.10 4.51 -4.99
C LYS A 100 13.97 3.64 -5.91
N PHE A 101 15.24 3.42 -5.54
CA PHE A 101 16.19 2.63 -6.32
C PHE A 101 16.21 1.15 -5.93
N PHE A 102 15.28 0.69 -5.09
CA PHE A 102 15.11 -0.73 -4.79
C PHE A 102 13.91 -1.26 -5.58
N GLU A 103 14.15 -2.26 -6.41
CA GLU A 103 13.15 -2.83 -7.29
C GLU A 103 11.93 -3.32 -6.49
N SER A 104 12.20 -4.02 -5.39
CA SER A 104 11.15 -4.59 -4.55
C SER A 104 10.33 -3.51 -3.85
N ALA A 105 10.95 -2.40 -3.42
CA ALA A 105 10.23 -1.27 -2.83
C ALA A 105 9.26 -0.63 -3.83
N GLN A 106 9.67 -0.49 -5.09
CA GLN A 106 8.80 0.02 -6.14
C GLN A 106 7.59 -0.88 -6.40
N TRP A 107 7.81 -2.20 -6.45
CA TRP A 107 6.73 -3.18 -6.60
C TRP A 107 5.76 -3.18 -5.41
N ILE A 108 6.28 -3.04 -4.19
CA ILE A 108 5.47 -2.96 -2.98
C ILE A 108 4.59 -1.71 -3.03
N ASP A 109 5.17 -0.53 -3.27
CA ASP A 109 4.41 0.71 -3.37
C ASP A 109 3.34 0.65 -4.47
N CYS A 110 3.67 0.10 -5.64
CA CYS A 110 2.71 -0.08 -6.73
C CYS A 110 1.52 -0.96 -6.32
N GLN A 111 1.79 -2.09 -5.65
CA GLN A 111 0.73 -3.00 -5.21
C GLN A 111 -0.15 -2.38 -4.11
N LEU A 112 0.45 -1.60 -3.20
CA LEU A 112 -0.28 -0.87 -2.17
C LEU A 112 -1.13 0.25 -2.76
N PHE A 113 -0.62 1.00 -3.73
CA PHE A 113 -1.41 2.02 -4.42
C PHE A 113 -2.60 1.43 -5.18
N ALA A 114 -2.41 0.31 -5.88
CA ALA A 114 -3.51 -0.40 -6.55
C ALA A 114 -4.59 -0.79 -5.53
N LYS A 115 -4.21 -1.44 -4.42
CA LYS A 115 -5.16 -1.83 -3.38
C LYS A 115 -5.87 -0.62 -2.75
N ILE A 116 -5.14 0.43 -2.40
CA ILE A 116 -5.73 1.65 -1.82
C ILE A 116 -6.77 2.23 -2.78
N LEU A 117 -6.43 2.36 -4.07
CA LEU A 117 -7.30 2.95 -5.06
C LEU A 117 -8.55 2.10 -5.31
N ASP A 118 -8.40 0.77 -5.40
CA ASP A 118 -9.53 -0.15 -5.56
C ASP A 118 -10.50 -0.07 -4.37
N GLU A 119 -10.01 -0.19 -3.15
CA GLU A 119 -10.83 -0.12 -1.94
C GLU A 119 -11.50 1.26 -1.80
N TYR A 120 -10.77 2.33 -2.13
CA TYR A 120 -11.30 3.69 -2.12
C TYR A 120 -12.44 3.85 -3.13
N ASN A 121 -12.27 3.38 -4.36
CA ASN A 121 -13.29 3.48 -5.41
C ASN A 121 -14.53 2.64 -5.10
N VAL A 122 -14.34 1.46 -4.49
CA VAL A 122 -15.46 0.57 -4.13
C VAL A 122 -16.23 1.11 -2.92
N HIS A 123 -15.55 1.66 -1.91
CA HIS A 123 -16.17 1.94 -0.62
C HIS A 123 -16.35 3.43 -0.31
N VAL A 124 -15.45 4.30 -0.77
CA VAL A 124 -15.42 5.72 -0.38
C VAL A 124 -16.06 6.60 -1.45
N MET A 125 -15.72 6.40 -2.72
CA MET A 125 -16.28 7.20 -3.82
C MET A 125 -17.81 7.21 -3.88
N PRO A 126 -18.52 6.08 -3.68
CA PRO A 126 -19.99 6.09 -3.65
C PRO A 126 -20.56 6.97 -2.54
N LEU A 127 -19.91 7.03 -1.38
CA LEU A 127 -20.34 7.87 -0.25
C LEU A 127 -20.16 9.36 -0.56
N ILE A 128 -19.06 9.71 -1.22
CA ILE A 128 -18.81 11.08 -1.69
C ILE A 128 -19.89 11.49 -2.70
N ILE A 129 -20.22 10.62 -3.65
CA ILE A 129 -21.29 10.86 -4.65
C ILE A 129 -22.65 11.03 -3.96
N GLN A 130 -22.92 10.28 -2.90
CA GLN A 130 -24.15 10.36 -2.11
C GLN A 130 -24.19 11.55 -1.14
N GLY A 131 -23.12 12.36 -1.07
CA GLY A 131 -23.06 13.52 -0.18
C GLY A 131 -22.91 13.17 1.31
N ALA A 132 -22.32 12.03 1.62
CA ALA A 132 -21.98 11.66 3.00
C ALA A 132 -21.07 12.72 3.63
N ASN A 133 -21.21 12.92 4.95
CA ASN A 133 -20.36 13.89 5.64
C ASN A 133 -18.93 13.37 5.84
N GLN A 134 -18.00 14.29 6.10
CA GLN A 134 -16.57 13.98 6.26
C GLN A 134 -16.32 12.90 7.32
N HIS A 135 -17.03 12.92 8.46
CA HIS A 135 -16.83 11.92 9.52
C HIS A 135 -17.17 10.52 9.02
N GLN A 136 -18.32 10.35 8.35
CA GLN A 136 -18.71 9.05 7.77
C GLN A 136 -17.70 8.56 6.72
N ILE A 137 -17.25 9.47 5.85
CA ILE A 137 -16.22 9.16 4.84
C ILE A 137 -14.95 8.67 5.53
N MET A 138 -14.48 9.38 6.56
CA MET A 138 -13.23 9.03 7.25
C MET A 138 -13.33 7.74 8.07
N THR A 139 -14.50 7.42 8.63
CA THR A 139 -14.76 6.10 9.24
C THR A 139 -14.56 4.99 8.20
N VAL A 140 -15.15 5.14 7.01
CA VAL A 140 -15.04 4.14 5.95
C VAL A 140 -13.63 4.08 5.37
N VAL A 141 -12.93 5.20 5.22
CA VAL A 141 -11.50 5.21 4.86
C VAL A 141 -10.69 4.38 5.86
N SER A 142 -10.90 4.57 7.16
CA SER A 142 -10.18 3.82 8.17
C SER A 142 -10.51 2.32 8.09
N GLU A 143 -11.79 1.96 8.06
CA GLU A 143 -12.24 0.56 8.18
C GLU A 143 -12.06 -0.26 6.91
N LYS A 144 -12.23 0.36 5.75
CA LYS A 144 -12.27 -0.33 4.44
C LYS A 144 -11.04 -0.11 3.59
N VAL A 145 -10.23 0.91 3.87
CA VAL A 145 -9.00 1.17 3.11
C VAL A 145 -7.78 0.97 3.99
N VAL A 146 -7.65 1.74 5.09
CA VAL A 146 -6.43 1.73 5.91
C VAL A 146 -6.25 0.41 6.64
N ASN A 147 -7.26 -0.07 7.38
CA ASN A 147 -7.14 -1.31 8.15
C ASN A 147 -6.86 -2.54 7.25
N PRO A 148 -7.56 -2.74 6.11
CA PRO A 148 -7.26 -3.88 5.25
C PRO A 148 -5.88 -3.81 4.57
N VAL A 149 -5.38 -2.61 4.26
CA VAL A 149 -4.04 -2.43 3.71
C VAL A 149 -2.98 -2.67 4.79
N LEU A 150 -3.21 -2.17 6.01
CA LEU A 150 -2.32 -2.38 7.16
C LEU A 150 -2.25 -3.88 7.53
N GLU A 151 -3.38 -4.57 7.56
CA GLU A 151 -3.42 -6.01 7.82
C GLU A 151 -2.66 -6.79 6.74
N LEU A 152 -2.84 -6.41 5.47
CA LEU A 152 -2.12 -7.03 4.37
C LEU A 152 -0.60 -6.90 4.55
N ILE A 153 -0.08 -5.72 4.90
CA ILE A 153 1.36 -5.55 5.11
C ILE A 153 1.86 -6.24 6.37
N ASN A 154 1.06 -6.31 7.44
CA ASN A 154 1.45 -7.03 8.66
C ASN A 154 1.58 -8.54 8.41
N VAL A 155 0.71 -9.11 7.57
CA VAL A 155 0.76 -10.53 7.21
C VAL A 155 1.85 -10.82 6.18
N GLU A 156 1.93 -10.03 5.12
CA GLU A 156 2.84 -10.30 3.99
C GLU A 156 4.26 -9.80 4.25
N GLY A 157 4.39 -8.70 4.98
CA GLY A 157 5.63 -8.04 5.36
C GLY A 157 5.98 -8.24 6.83
N GLU A 158 5.59 -9.36 7.46
CA GLU A 158 5.86 -9.66 8.88
C GLU A 158 7.33 -9.39 9.30
N LYS A 159 8.27 -9.59 8.36
CA LYS A 159 9.72 -9.41 8.56
C LYS A 159 10.29 -8.19 7.85
N ASP A 160 9.46 -7.25 7.41
CA ASP A 160 9.91 -6.02 6.78
C ASP A 160 10.43 -5.03 7.82
N GLU A 161 11.74 -4.86 7.87
CA GLU A 161 12.41 -3.85 8.70
C GLU A 161 12.82 -2.61 7.86
N VAL A 162 12.63 -2.66 6.54
CA VAL A 162 13.11 -1.64 5.60
C VAL A 162 12.09 -0.54 5.40
N LEU A 163 10.91 -0.88 4.87
CA LEU A 163 9.85 0.12 4.67
C LEU A 163 9.10 0.34 5.98
N ASN A 164 8.79 -0.76 6.67
CA ASN A 164 8.12 -0.80 7.96
C ASN A 164 6.98 0.21 7.99
N TYR A 165 6.06 0.06 7.04
CA TYR A 165 4.95 0.97 6.85
C TYR A 165 3.95 0.84 8.00
N ASP A 166 3.58 1.98 8.58
CA ASP A 166 2.56 2.05 9.63
C ASP A 166 1.23 2.64 9.09
N ALA A 167 0.22 2.72 9.93
CA ALA A 167 -1.07 3.31 9.56
C ALA A 167 -0.92 4.77 9.05
N GLU A 168 0.03 5.56 9.59
CA GLU A 168 0.26 6.92 9.12
C GLU A 168 0.85 6.95 7.71
N ASP A 169 1.71 5.99 7.37
CA ASP A 169 2.24 5.84 6.02
C ASP A 169 1.13 5.48 5.03
N ILE A 170 0.16 4.62 5.41
CA ILE A 170 -1.00 4.32 4.55
C ILE A 170 -1.88 5.56 4.35
N TYR A 171 -2.15 6.34 5.40
CA TYR A 171 -2.78 7.65 5.23
C TYR A 171 -1.94 8.58 4.34
N GLY A 172 -0.61 8.54 4.50
CA GLY A 172 0.34 9.29 3.67
C GLY A 172 0.23 8.91 2.18
N MET A 173 0.09 7.62 1.86
CA MET A 173 -0.14 7.11 0.51
C MET A 173 -1.47 7.62 -0.06
N ILE A 174 -2.55 7.60 0.73
CA ILE A 174 -3.86 8.14 0.33
C ILE A 174 -3.74 9.64 -0.03
N TYR A 175 -3.08 10.43 0.81
CA TYR A 175 -2.89 11.87 0.56
C TYR A 175 -1.88 12.13 -0.56
N TYR A 176 -0.92 11.24 -0.78
CA TYR A 176 -0.03 11.26 -1.93
C TYR A 176 -0.83 11.07 -3.22
N LEU A 177 -1.64 10.02 -3.32
CA LEU A 177 -2.54 9.76 -4.45
C LEU A 177 -3.56 10.89 -4.66
N THR A 178 -4.04 11.53 -3.58
CA THR A 178 -4.87 12.73 -3.69
C THR A 178 -4.12 13.86 -4.41
N GLY A 179 -2.84 14.07 -4.06
CA GLY A 179 -1.99 15.09 -4.69
C GLY A 179 -1.52 14.76 -6.10
N GLN A 180 -1.46 13.47 -6.45
CA GLN A 180 -1.25 12.99 -7.83
C GLN A 180 -2.55 12.87 -8.63
N CYS A 181 -3.68 13.18 -7.99
CA CYS A 181 -5.00 13.27 -8.59
C CYS A 181 -5.63 11.92 -8.98
N HIS A 182 -5.18 10.85 -8.34
CA HIS A 182 -5.84 9.53 -8.39
C HIS A 182 -7.01 9.41 -7.41
N ILE A 183 -7.06 10.27 -6.38
CA ILE A 183 -8.11 10.29 -5.35
C ILE A 183 -8.74 11.69 -5.27
N ASN A 184 -10.09 11.72 -5.19
CA ASN A 184 -10.88 12.94 -5.09
C ASN A 184 -11.83 12.89 -3.90
N TRP A 185 -11.87 13.94 -3.09
CA TRP A 185 -12.69 14.03 -1.87
C TRP A 185 -14.04 14.72 -2.08
N LYS A 186 -14.35 15.04 -3.34
CA LYS A 186 -15.58 15.65 -3.81
C LYS A 186 -15.88 15.11 -5.20
N ASN A 187 -17.16 15.05 -5.56
CA ASN A 187 -17.56 14.77 -6.94
C ASN A 187 -17.25 16.00 -7.81
N TYR A 188 -16.25 15.87 -8.68
CA TYR A 188 -15.85 16.89 -9.65
C TYR A 188 -16.52 16.73 -11.02
N ASP A 189 -17.19 15.60 -11.29
CA ASP A 189 -17.82 15.30 -12.59
C ASP A 189 -19.01 16.24 -12.90
N ASN A 190 -19.56 16.89 -11.87
CA ASN A 190 -20.64 17.87 -12.00
C ASN A 190 -20.16 19.32 -12.20
N ILE A 191 -18.84 19.56 -12.22
CA ILE A 191 -18.29 20.88 -12.51
C ILE A 191 -18.07 20.96 -14.02
N GLN A 192 -19.08 21.44 -14.77
CA GLN A 192 -18.85 21.86 -16.15
C GLN A 192 -17.69 22.84 -16.16
N PRO A 193 -16.66 22.67 -17.04
CA PRO A 193 -15.73 23.75 -17.30
C PRO A 193 -16.56 24.89 -17.86
N GLY A 194 -16.65 25.99 -17.10
CA GLY A 194 -17.30 27.21 -17.55
C GLY A 194 -16.70 27.61 -18.90
N ILE A 195 -17.56 27.66 -19.92
CA ILE A 195 -17.30 28.29 -21.21
C ILE A 195 -17.08 29.78 -20.98
#